data_AF-A0A2V8FV77-F1
#
_entry.id   AF-A0A2V8FV77-F1
#
_cell.length_a   1.000
_cell.length_b   1.000
_cell.length_c   1.000
_cell.angle_alpha   90.00
_cell.angle_beta   90.00
_cell.angle_gamma   90.00
#
_symmetry.space_group_name_H-M   'P 1'
#
loop_
_entity.id
_entity.type
_entity.pdbx_description
1 polymer ?
#
loop_
_entity_poly.entity_id
_entity_poly.type
_entity_poly.pdbx_seq_one_letter_code
_entity_poly.pdbx_strand_id
1 'polypeptide(L)' 'RGTHVEHWLNGQRVLQYELDSPELRAAIEKSKFKGIERFGKPQDGHILVQDHGDQVWFRNVKIRRIP' A
#
# COMPACT_ATOMS: atom_id res chain seq x y z
N ARG A 1 -9.38 -4.41 -10.40
CA ARG A 1 -8.54 -3.45 -11.15
C ARG A 1 -8.85 -2.04 -10.66
N GLY A 2 -7.87 -1.16 -10.48
CA GLY A 2 -8.09 0.21 -10.00
C GLY A 2 -6.83 0.86 -9.45
N THR A 3 -6.82 2.19 -9.40
CA THR A 3 -5.73 3.01 -8.83
C THR A 3 -6.04 3.44 -7.40
N HIS A 4 -7.30 3.44 -6.99
CA HIS A 4 -7.73 3.90 -5.68
C HIS A 4 -7.26 2.97 -4.56
N VAL A 5 -6.62 3.54 -3.54
CA VAL A 5 -6.14 2.82 -2.34
C VAL A 5 -6.68 3.50 -1.10
N GLU A 6 -7.17 2.70 -0.15
CA GLU A 6 -7.60 3.17 1.16
C GLU A 6 -6.91 2.37 2.28
N HIS A 7 -6.53 3.05 3.35
CA HIS A 7 -6.11 2.40 4.59
C HIS A 7 -7.17 2.64 5.67
N TRP A 8 -7.53 1.57 6.36
CA TRP A 8 -8.51 1.57 7.45
C TRP A 8 -7.88 1.03 8.73
N LEU A 9 -8.13 1.71 9.84
CA LEU A 9 -7.68 1.32 11.17
C LEU A 9 -8.84 1.44 12.15
N ASN A 10 -9.14 0.39 12.91
CA ASN A 10 -10.22 0.35 13.90
C ASN A 10 -11.58 0.86 13.37
N GLY A 11 -11.91 0.54 12.12
CA GLY A 11 -13.18 0.92 11.48
C GLY A 11 -13.23 2.35 10.91
N GLN A 12 -12.12 3.10 10.97
CA GLN A 12 -12.04 4.45 10.40
C GLN A 12 -11.06 4.50 9.22
N ARG A 13 -11.43 5.22 8.15
CA ARG A 13 -10.54 5.48 7.02
C ARG A 13 -9.53 6.55 7.42
N VAL A 14 -8.24 6.19 7.44
CA VAL A 14 -7.15 7.08 7.87
C VAL A 14 -6.35 7.65 6.70
N LEU A 15 -6.44 7.03 5.52
CA LEU A 15 -5.74 7.49 4.31
C LEU A 15 -6.52 7.04 3.06
N GLN A 16 -6.50 7.87 2.03
CA GLN A 16 -6.89 7.52 0.67
C GLN A 16 -5.95 8.19 -0.33
N TYR A 17 -5.64 7.51 -1.44
CA TYR A 17 -4.85 8.08 -2.54
C TYR A 17 -5.06 7.29 -3.84
N GLU A 18 -4.59 7.87 -4.94
CA GLU A 18 -4.56 7.20 -6.25
C GLU A 18 -3.13 6.77 -6.59
N LEU A 19 -2.97 5.52 -7.00
CA LEU A 19 -1.73 5.03 -7.59
C LEU A 19 -1.41 5.83 -8.84
N ASP A 20 -0.12 6.11 -9.03
CA ASP A 20 0.41 6.85 -10.18
C ASP A 20 -0.11 8.31 -10.33
N SER A 21 -0.76 8.87 -9.30
CA SER A 21 -1.20 10.27 -9.30
C SER A 21 -0.01 11.24 -9.24
N PRO A 22 -0.15 12.49 -9.74
CA PRO A 22 0.89 13.51 -9.60
C PRO A 22 1.34 13.73 -8.15
N GLU A 23 0.39 13.71 -7.21
CA GLU A 23 0.65 13.90 -5.79
C GLU A 23 1.46 12.73 -5.22
N LEU A 24 1.09 11.50 -5.56
CA LEU A 24 1.83 10.31 -5.11
C LEU A 24 3.24 10.28 -5.70
N ARG A 25 3.39 10.57 -7.00
CA ARG A 25 4.71 10.66 -7.65
C ARG A 25 5.60 11.69 -6.97
N ALA A 26 5.06 12.89 -6.67
CA ALA A 26 5.79 13.93 -5.96
C ALA A 26 6.19 13.53 -4.53
N ALA A 27 5.35 12.75 -3.84
CA ALA A 27 5.68 12.19 -2.54
C ALA A 27 6.78 11.11 -2.63
N ILE A 28 6.72 10.23 -3.64
CA ILE A 28 7.71 9.18 -3.87
C ILE A 28 9.11 9.76 -4.15
N GLU A 29 9.18 10.84 -4.94
CA GLU A 29 10.44 11.55 -5.22
C GLU A 29 11.14 12.09 -3.96
N LYS A 30 10.39 12.27 -2.86
CA LYS A 30 10.91 12.71 -1.56
C LYS A 30 11.07 11.56 -0.55
N SER A 31 10.83 10.31 -0.96
CA SER A 31 10.83 9.13 -0.11
C SER A 31 12.06 8.25 -0.35
N LYS A 32 12.28 7.27 0.54
CA LYS A 32 13.31 6.23 0.37
C LYS A 32 13.09 5.33 -0.86
N PHE A 33 11.93 5.41 -1.51
CA PHE A 33 11.57 4.60 -2.67
C PHE A 33 11.84 5.31 -4.01
N LYS A 34 12.41 6.52 -3.96
CA LYS A 34 12.85 7.25 -5.15
C LYS A 34 13.71 6.35 -6.05
N GLY A 35 13.42 6.37 -7.35
CA GLY A 35 14.16 5.62 -8.35
C GLY A 35 13.75 4.14 -8.51
N ILE A 36 12.83 3.63 -7.69
CA ILE A 36 12.25 2.29 -7.90
C ILE A 36 11.18 2.39 -8.98
N GLU A 37 11.49 1.92 -10.18
CA GLU A 37 10.73 2.14 -11.43
C GLU A 37 9.21 1.90 -11.33
N ARG A 38 8.80 0.87 -10.57
CA ARG A 38 7.40 0.45 -10.44
C ARG A 38 6.74 0.80 -9.11
N PHE A 39 7.45 1.48 -8.21
CA PHE A 39 6.89 1.83 -6.90
C PHE A 39 5.75 2.85 -7.05
N GLY A 40 4.64 2.62 -6.35
CA GLY A 40 3.45 3.48 -6.42
C GLY A 40 2.61 3.38 -7.69
N LYS A 41 2.90 2.43 -8.59
CA LYS A 41 2.11 2.17 -9.81
C LYS A 41 1.21 0.95 -9.63
N PRO A 42 0.09 0.86 -10.38
CA PRO A 42 -0.74 -0.35 -10.40
C PRO A 42 0.07 -1.59 -10.80
N GLN A 43 -0.02 -2.65 -10.00
CA GLN A 43 0.71 -3.89 -10.23
C GLN A 43 -0.03 -5.07 -9.61
N ASP A 44 0.07 -6.22 -10.26
CA ASP A 44 -0.22 -7.50 -9.64
C ASP A 44 1.01 -7.91 -8.79
N GLY A 45 0.76 -8.39 -7.58
CA GLY A 45 1.83 -8.73 -6.65
C GLY A 45 1.32 -9.48 -5.42
N HIS A 46 2.23 -9.79 -4.50
CA HIS A 46 1.93 -10.48 -3.25
C HIS A 46 1.56 -9.51 -2.13
N ILE A 47 0.75 -9.97 -1.17
CA ILE A 47 0.58 -9.30 0.12
C ILE A 47 1.73 -9.75 1.04
N LEU A 48 2.34 -8.80 1.74
CA LEU A 48 3.50 -9.03 2.59
C LEU A 48 3.20 -8.64 4.03
N VAL A 49 3.60 -9.50 4.97
CA VAL A 49 3.75 -9.19 6.40
C VAL A 49 5.24 -9.16 6.67
N GLN A 50 5.75 -8.02 7.15
CA GLN A 50 7.18 -7.84 7.37
C GLN A 50 7.57 -8.28 8.79
N ASP A 51 8.70 -8.96 8.90
CA ASP A 51 9.43 -9.14 10.14
C ASP A 51 10.64 -8.19 10.13
N HIS A 52 10.81 -7.44 11.22
CA HIS A 52 11.91 -6.50 11.41
C HIS A 52 12.65 -6.71 12.74
N GLY A 53 12.48 -7.87 13.38
CA GLY A 53 13.21 -8.29 14.59
C GLY A 53 12.38 -8.30 15.87
N ASP A 54 11.14 -7.84 15.82
CA ASP A 54 10.24 -7.71 16.99
C ASP A 54 9.11 -8.74 16.96
N GLN A 55 8.64 -9.13 18.15
CA GLN A 55 7.55 -10.11 18.27
C GLN A 55 6.18 -9.45 18.02
N VAL A 56 5.46 -9.96 17.01
CA VAL A 56 4.12 -9.49 16.63
C VAL A 56 3.21 -10.69 16.33
N TRP A 57 1.92 -10.58 16.65
CA TRP A 57 0.92 -11.63 16.41
C TRP A 57 -0.16 -11.18 15.43
N PHE A 58 -0.45 -12.02 14.45
CA PHE A 58 -1.50 -11.79 13.45
C PHE A 58 -2.52 -12.92 13.51
N ARG A 59 -3.80 -12.57 13.36
CA ARG A 59 -4.90 -13.51 13.16
C ARG A 59 -5.98 -12.87 12.31
N ASN A 60 -6.89 -13.68 11.75
CA ASN A 60 -7.99 -13.20 10.91
C ASN A 60 -7.53 -12.46 9.63
N VAL A 61 -6.43 -12.88 9.02
CA VAL A 61 -5.98 -12.37 7.71
C VAL A 61 -6.92 -12.90 6.63
N LYS A 62 -7.68 -12.00 6.00
CA LYS A 62 -8.72 -12.34 5.02
C LYS A 62 -8.53 -11.49 3.76
N ILE A 63 -8.84 -12.06 2.61
CA ILE A 63 -8.76 -11.39 1.32
C ILE A 63 -10.07 -11.54 0.55
N ARG A 64 -10.50 -10.46 -0.11
CA ARG A 64 -11.61 -10.47 -1.07
C ARG A 64 -11.08 -9.95 -2.40
N ARG A 65 -11.21 -10.76 -3.45
CA ARG A 65 -10.89 -10.31 -4.81
C ARG A 65 -11.94 -9.28 -5.25
N ILE A 66 -11.46 -8.17 -5.80
CA ILE A 66 -12.32 -7.16 -6.42
C ILE A 66 -12.36 -7.37 -7.94
N PRO A 67 -13.46 -7.02 -8.61
CA PRO A 67 -13.57 -7.08 -10.08
C PRO A 67 -12.46 -6.29 -10.81
#